data_AF-A0A935ZFM2-F1
#
_entry.id   AF-A0A935ZFM2-F1
#
_cell.length_a   1.000
_cell.length_b   1.000
_cell.length_c   1.000
_cell.angle_alpha   90.00
_cell.angle_beta   90.00
_cell.angle_gamma   90.00
#
_symmetry.space_group_name_H-M   'P 1'
#
loop_
_entity.id
_entity.type
_entity.pdbx_description
1 polymer ?
#
loop_
_entity_poly.entity_id
_entity_poly.type
_entity_poly.pdbx_seq_one_letter_code
_entity_poly.pdbx_strand_id
1 'polypeptide(L)' 'MRRNDLEGGFFELVAEDGAVYRLDGDVKVEPGARVRVHGTVASDGFGIHMSGPSITVSKIETL' A
#
# COMPACT_ATOMS: atom_id res chain seq x y z
N MET A 1 3.03 0.77 -8.04
CA MET A 1 2.93 -0.16 -6.89
C MET A 1 4.23 -0.94 -6.74
N ARG A 2 4.67 -1.26 -5.51
CA ARG A 2 5.87 -2.08 -5.26
C ARG A 2 5.59 -3.14 -4.19
N ARG A 3 6.39 -4.22 -4.19
CA ARG A 3 6.40 -5.23 -3.13
C ARG A 3 7.64 -5.02 -2.27
N ASN A 4 7.46 -5.03 -0.97
CA ASN A 4 8.51 -5.05 0.05
C ASN A 4 8.54 -6.47 0.62
N ASP A 5 9.72 -7.04 0.82
CA ASP A 5 9.86 -8.43 1.30
C ASP A 5 10.14 -8.51 2.82
N LEU A 6 10.11 -7.38 3.53
CA LEU A 6 10.29 -7.33 4.98
C LEU A 6 9.15 -8.07 5.71
N GLU A 7 9.53 -8.94 6.67
CA GLU A 7 8.61 -9.69 7.56
C GLU A 7 7.48 -10.45 6.83
N GLY A 8 7.82 -11.18 5.75
CA GLY A 8 6.84 -11.98 4.99
C GLY A 8 6.21 -11.22 3.82
N GLY A 9 6.53 -9.93 3.72
CA GLY A 9 6.31 -9.10 2.57
C GLY A 9 4.93 -8.46 2.50
N PHE A 10 4.90 -7.21 2.04
CA PHE A 10 3.71 -6.39 1.92
C PHE A 10 3.80 -5.50 0.68
N PHE A 11 2.66 -4.97 0.25
CA PHE A 11 2.60 -4.06 -0.87
C PHE A 11 2.62 -2.61 -0.41
N GLU A 12 3.25 -1.76 -1.22
CA GLU A 12 3.30 -0.33 -1.02
C GLU A 12 2.83 0.41 -2.28
N LEU A 13 2.05 1.46 -2.06
CA LEU A 13 1.69 2.45 -3.05
C LEU A 13 2.68 3.61 -2.94
N VAL A 14 3.44 3.83 -4.00
CA VAL A 14 4.20 5.07 -4.19
C VAL A 14 3.31 6.01 -5.00
N ALA A 15 2.84 7.07 -4.35
CA ALA A 15 2.04 8.11 -4.98
C ALA A 15 2.92 9.04 -5.83
N GLU A 16 2.29 9.83 -6.70
CA GLU A 16 2.98 10.71 -7.65
C GLU A 16 3.73 11.87 -6.97
N ASP A 17 3.30 12.25 -5.78
CA ASP A 17 3.96 13.23 -4.91
C ASP A 17 5.15 12.66 -4.12
N GLY A 18 5.45 11.37 -4.31
CA GLY A 18 6.51 10.65 -3.61
C GLY A 18 6.09 10.10 -2.24
N ALA A 19 4.85 10.31 -1.80
CA ALA A 19 4.35 9.69 -0.57
C ALA A 19 4.28 8.17 -0.75
N VAL A 20 4.62 7.44 0.31
CA VAL A 20 4.58 5.98 0.33
C VAL A 20 3.59 5.53 1.37
N TYR A 21 2.64 4.69 0.94
CA TYR A 21 1.62 4.11 1.78
C TYR A 21 1.74 2.59 1.73
N ARG A 22 1.72 1.96 2.90
CA ARG A 22 1.52 0.50 2.96
C ARG A 22 0.08 0.18 2.59
N LEU A 23 -0.12 -0.92 1.87
CA LEU A 23 -1.44 -1.44 1.54
C LEU A 23 -1.78 -2.63 2.46
N ASP A 24 -2.79 -2.45 3.30
CA ASP A 24 -3.32 -3.51 4.15
C ASP A 24 -4.59 -4.09 3.52
N GLY A 25 -4.63 -5.41 3.35
CA GLY A 25 -5.76 -6.14 2.77
C GLY A 25 -5.33 -7.15 1.70
N ASP A 26 -6.32 -7.71 1.00
CA ASP A 26 -6.09 -8.63 -0.12
C ASP A 26 -5.69 -7.83 -1.37
N VAL A 27 -4.39 -7.68 -1.58
CA VAL A 27 -3.81 -6.92 -2.69
C VAL A 27 -3.30 -7.89 -3.74
N LYS A 28 -4.01 -7.96 -4.86
CA LYS A 28 -3.73 -8.87 -5.99
C LYS A 28 -3.36 -8.10 -7.25
N VAL A 29 -2.26 -7.34 -7.18
CA VAL A 29 -1.74 -6.62 -8.34
C VAL A 29 -0.24 -6.83 -8.44
N GLU A 30 0.24 -6.97 -9.68
CA GLU A 30 1.66 -7.14 -9.97
C GLU A 30 2.48 -5.90 -9.55
N PRO A 31 3.66 -6.10 -8.93
CA PRO A 31 4.61 -5.01 -8.71
C PRO A 31 4.94 -4.28 -10.02
N GLY A 32 5.12 -2.96 -9.95
CA GLY A 32 5.35 -2.11 -11.12
C GLY A 32 4.07 -1.60 -11.79
N ALA A 33 2.90 -2.18 -11.50
CA ALA A 33 1.65 -1.67 -12.04
C ALA A 33 1.33 -0.26 -11.53
N ARG A 34 0.74 0.56 -12.41
CA ARG A 34 0.07 1.80 -12.04
C ARG A 34 -1.36 1.46 -11.63
N VAL A 35 -1.77 1.92 -10.46
CA VAL A 35 -3.05 1.53 -9.86
C VAL A 35 -3.72 2.74 -9.24
N ARG A 36 -5.03 2.67 -9.15
CA ARG A 36 -5.85 3.50 -8.28
C ARG A 36 -6.29 2.66 -7.08
N VAL A 37 -5.95 3.12 -5.88
CA VAL A 37 -6.33 2.48 -4.62
C VAL A 37 -7.41 3.32 -3.96
N HIS A 38 -8.50 2.68 -3.56
CA HIS A 38 -9.53 3.25 -2.70
C HIS A 38 -9.44 2.58 -1.34
N GLY A 39 -9.52 3.36 -0.28
CA GLY A 39 -9.36 2.87 1.08
C GLY A 39 -9.32 4.02 2.09
N THR A 40 -9.10 3.65 3.34
CA THR A 40 -8.99 4.60 4.45
C THR A 40 -7.55 4.60 4.96
N VAL A 41 -6.96 5.78 5.11
CA VAL A 41 -5.65 5.92 5.76
C VAL A 41 -5.85 5.65 7.26
N ALA A 42 -5.09 4.70 7.81
CA ALA A 42 -5.16 4.37 9.22
C ALA A 42 -4.66 5.56 10.07
N SER A 43 -5.48 5.98 11.04
CA SER A 43 -5.22 7.12 11.92
C SER A 43 -4.02 6.90 12.84
N ASP A 44 -3.72 5.64 13.16
CA ASP A 44 -2.79 5.27 14.24
C ASP A 44 -1.35 5.05 13.75
N GLY A 45 -0.96 5.80 12.70
CA GLY A 45 0.41 6.19 12.38
C GLY A 45 1.48 5.12 12.59
N PHE A 46 2.00 4.61 11.48
CA PHE A 46 2.98 3.52 11.40
C PHE A 46 2.32 2.16 11.67
N GLY A 47 1.95 1.45 10.60
CA GLY A 47 1.46 0.06 10.70
C GLY A 47 2.45 -0.84 11.45
N ILE A 48 2.09 -2.11 11.70
CA ILE A 48 2.82 -3.08 12.56
C ILE A 48 4.36 -3.12 12.34
N HIS A 49 4.82 -2.75 11.15
CA HIS A 49 6.22 -2.81 10.72
C HIS A 49 6.96 -1.45 10.78
N MET A 50 6.38 -0.43 11.41
CA MET A 50 6.96 0.92 11.51
C MET A 50 7.32 1.58 10.17
N SER A 51 6.66 1.17 9.08
CA SER A 51 7.05 1.51 7.69
C SER A 51 6.31 2.70 7.08
N GLY A 52 5.55 3.46 7.88
CA GLY A 52 4.78 4.64 7.45
C GLY A 52 3.26 4.45 7.53
N PRO A 53 2.48 5.44 7.06
CA PRO A 53 1.02 5.36 7.08
C PRO A 53 0.54 4.18 6.22
N SER A 54 -0.47 3.48 6.71
CA SER A 54 -1.10 2.39 5.95
C SER A 54 -2.49 2.78 5.45
N ILE A 55 -2.89 2.17 4.34
CA ILE A 55 -4.22 2.27 3.75
C ILE A 55 -4.87 0.90 3.87
N THR A 56 -6.00 0.84 4.56
CA THR A 56 -6.89 -0.32 4.50
C THR A 56 -7.60 -0.30 3.16
N VAL A 57 -7.21 -1.21 2.27
CA VAL A 57 -7.69 -1.26 0.88
C VAL A 57 -9.13 -1.77 0.85
N SER A 58 -10.03 -0.96 0.29
CA SER A 58 -11.41 -1.37 0.00
C SER A 58 -11.61 -1.76 -1.46
N LYS A 59 -10.85 -1.14 -2.38
CA LYS A 59 -10.86 -1.46 -3.81
C LYS A 59 -9.53 -1.09 -4.46
N ILE A 60 -9.08 -1.90 -5.43
CA ILE A 60 -7.92 -1.59 -6.26
C ILE A 60 -8.27 -1.76 -7.74
N GLU A 61 -7.80 -0.83 -8.57
CA GLU A 61 -8.03 -0.81 -10.02
C GLU A 61 -6.69 -0.58 -10.73
N THR A 62 -6.36 -1.46 -11.68
CA THR A 62 -5.18 -1.27 -12.55
C THR A 62 -5.49 -0.22 -13.63
N LEU A 63 -4.53 0.66 -13.92
CA LEU A 63 -4.63 1.73 -14.91
C LEU A 63 -3.88 1.39 -16.20
#